data_AF-A0A9E5VPY6-F1
#
_entry.id   AF-A0A9E5VPY6-F1
#
_cell.length_a   1.000
_cell.length_b   1.000
_cell.length_c   1.000
_cell.angle_alpha   90.00
_cell.angle_beta   90.00
_cell.angle_gamma   90.00
#
_symmetry.space_group_name_H-M   'P 1'
#
loop_
_entity.id
_entity.type
_entity.pdbx_description
1 polymer ?
#
loop_
_entity_poly.entity_id
_entity_poly.type
_entity_poly.pdbx_seq_one_letter_code
_entity_poly.pdbx_strand_id
1 'polypeptide(L)' 'MAITFEDIIRNEKISKMVNQSNKVLEMIGYTDHGPRHVGYVSRIAGEILSRLGKPERRVELARIAGWVHDIGNMVNRK' A
#
# COMPACT_ATOMS: atom_id res chain seq x y z
N MET A 1 13.63 -17.02 -2.75
CA MET A 1 13.69 -15.64 -3.23
C MET A 1 12.70 -14.82 -2.41
N ALA A 2 13.09 -13.66 -1.87
CA ALA A 2 12.18 -12.82 -1.09
C ALA A 2 11.37 -11.90 -2.01
N ILE A 3 10.09 -11.70 -1.71
CA ILE A 3 9.22 -10.76 -2.44
C ILE A 3 9.70 -9.33 -2.15
N THR A 4 9.91 -8.56 -3.20
CA THR A 4 10.37 -7.17 -3.13
C THR A 4 9.21 -6.17 -3.24
N PHE A 5 9.47 -4.90 -2.90
CA PHE A 5 8.50 -3.84 -3.17
C PHE A 5 8.19 -3.69 -4.67
N GLU A 6 9.19 -3.91 -5.53
CA GLU A 6 9.03 -3.84 -6.98
C GLU A 6 8.07 -4.93 -7.50
N ASP A 7 8.14 -6.14 -6.94
CA ASP A 7 7.22 -7.23 -7.29
C ASP A 7 5.76 -6.85 -6.98
N ILE A 8 5.53 -6.09 -5.90
CA ILE A 8 4.20 -5.65 -5.47
C ILE A 8 3.63 -4.60 -6.42
N ILE A 9 4.43 -3.60 -6.82
CA ILE A 9 3.94 -2.53 -7.72
C ILE A 9 3.72 -3.03 -9.15
N ARG A 10 4.48 -4.04 -9.59
CA ARG A 10 4.30 -4.69 -10.92
C ARG A 10 3.15 -5.69 -10.94
N ASN A 11 2.60 -6.06 -9.79
CA ASN A 11 1.54 -7.04 -9.72
C ASN A 11 0.19 -6.42 -10.12
N GLU A 12 -0.32 -6.79 -11.29
CA GLU A 12 -1.60 -6.31 -11.81
C GLU A 12 -2.78 -6.60 -10.89
N LYS A 13 -2.79 -7.73 -10.19
CA LYS A 13 -3.89 -8.07 -9.25
C LYS A 13 -3.91 -7.09 -8.10
N ILE A 14 -2.75 -6.78 -7.51
CA ILE A 14 -2.65 -5.79 -6.43
C ILE A 14 -3.07 -4.41 -6.92
N SER A 15 -2.60 -3.98 -8.09
CA SER A 15 -3.02 -2.71 -8.69
C SER A 15 -4.54 -2.62 -8.87
N LYS A 16 -5.18 -3.68 -9.37
CA LYS A 16 -6.65 -3.74 -9.49
C LYS A 16 -7.33 -3.66 -8.13
N MET A 17 -6.82 -4.33 -7.11
CA MET A 17 -7.38 -4.29 -5.75
C MET A 17 -7.26 -2.90 -5.09
N VAL A 18 -6.13 -2.21 -5.26
CA VAL A 18 -5.95 -0.82 -4.79
C VAL A 18 -6.97 0.10 -5.47
N ASN A 19 -7.07 0.03 -6.80
CA ASN A 19 -8.02 0.86 -7.54
C ASN A 19 -9.48 0.56 -7.17
N GLN A 20 -9.83 -0.71 -6.96
CA GLN A 20 -11.17 -1.09 -6.54
C GLN A 20 -11.47 -0.60 -5.13
N SER A 21 -10.52 -0.68 -4.21
CA SER A 21 -10.65 -0.16 -2.84
C SER A 21 -10.88 1.35 -2.85
N ASN A 22 -10.13 2.09 -3.68
CA ASN A 22 -10.35 3.53 -3.86
C ASN A 22 -11.77 3.84 -4.37
N LYS A 23 -12.25 3.11 -5.38
CA LYS A 23 -13.62 3.30 -5.92
C LYS A 23 -14.70 3.05 -4.86
N VAL A 24 -14.57 1.97 -4.08
CA VAL A 24 -15.54 1.68 -3.00
C VAL A 24 -15.56 2.80 -1.97
N LEU A 25 -14.39 3.33 -1.64
CA LEU A 25 -14.23 4.41 -0.68
C LEU A 25 -14.80 5.75 -1.15
N GLU A 26 -14.56 6.07 -2.41
CA GLU A 26 -15.11 7.25 -3.07
C GLU A 26 -16.65 7.23 -3.06
N MET A 27 -17.25 6.07 -3.36
CA MET A 27 -18.71 5.91 -3.37
C MET A 27 -19.37 6.15 -2.00
N ILE A 28 -18.64 5.98 -0.89
CA ILE A 28 -19.15 6.21 0.46
C ILE A 28 -18.64 7.52 1.08
N GLY A 29 -18.05 8.41 0.27
CA GLY A 29 -17.72 9.79 0.66
C GLY A 29 -16.29 10.03 1.14
N TYR A 30 -15.38 9.05 1.02
CA TYR A 30 -13.95 9.27 1.30
C TYR A 30 -13.23 9.81 0.05
N THR A 31 -12.14 10.55 0.26
CA THR A 31 -11.48 11.32 -0.80
C THR A 31 -10.52 10.52 -1.68
N ASP A 32 -9.34 10.17 -1.17
CA ASP A 32 -8.30 9.47 -1.95
C ASP A 32 -7.64 8.36 -1.14
N HIS A 33 -7.83 7.14 -1.62
CA HIS A 33 -7.19 5.92 -1.13
C HIS A 33 -6.59 5.11 -2.31
N GLY A 34 -6.31 5.80 -3.43
CA GLY A 34 -5.75 5.22 -4.65
C GLY A 34 -4.22 5.16 -4.63
N PRO A 35 -3.58 4.92 -5.80
CA PRO A 35 -2.13 4.78 -5.93
C PRO A 35 -1.32 5.95 -5.33
N ARG A 36 -1.86 7.17 -5.37
CA ARG A 36 -1.24 8.36 -4.78
C ARG A 36 -1.15 8.22 -3.25
N HIS A 37 -2.28 7.93 -2.61
CA HIS A 37 -2.39 7.72 -1.17
C HIS A 37 -1.49 6.57 -0.70
N VAL A 38 -1.70 5.36 -1.23
CA VAL A 38 -0.95 4.18 -0.77
C VAL A 38 0.55 4.28 -1.09
N GLY A 39 0.91 4.97 -2.19
CA GLY A 39 2.29 5.27 -2.54
C GLY A 39 2.97 6.24 -1.56
N TYR A 40 2.25 7.29 -1.14
CA TYR A 40 2.74 8.20 -0.11
C TYR A 40 2.95 7.47 1.22
N VAL A 41 1.94 6.71 1.68
CA VAL A 41 2.01 5.93 2.93
C VAL A 41 3.15 4.91 2.89
N SER A 42 3.27 4.15 1.80
CA SER A 42 4.36 3.20 1.56
C SER A 42 5.75 3.85 1.69
N ARG A 43 5.96 4.98 1.02
CA ARG A 43 7.23 5.72 1.05
C ARG A 43 7.55 6.19 2.47
N ILE A 44 6.59 6.84 3.14
CA ILE A 44 6.80 7.39 4.48
C ILE A 44 7.08 6.29 5.50
N ALA A 45 6.35 5.16 5.45
CA ALA A 45 6.59 4.02 6.32
C ALA A 45 8.03 3.47 6.17
N GLY A 46 8.50 3.35 4.92
CA GLY A 46 9.90 2.97 4.64
C GLY A 46 10.91 3.99 5.17
N GLU A 47 10.70 5.28 4.90
CA GLU A 47 11.58 6.36 5.36
C GLU A 47 11.70 6.41 6.89
N ILE A 48 10.59 6.26 7.62
CA ILE A 48 10.60 6.23 9.09
C ILE A 48 11.47 5.08 9.60
N LEU A 49 11.25 3.86 9.10
CA LEU A 49 12.03 2.71 9.55
C LEU A 49 13.52 2.82 9.18
N SER A 50 13.82 3.38 8.01
CA SER A 50 15.21 3.66 7.60
C SER A 50 15.88 4.65 8.55
N ARG A 51 15.23 5.77 8.87
CA ARG A 51 15.74 6.77 9.83
C ARG A 51 15.92 6.24 11.25
N LEU A 52 15.14 5.22 11.64
CA LEU A 52 15.27 4.52 12.92
C LEU A 52 16.33 3.39 12.90
N GLY A 53 17.12 3.28 11.82
CA GLY A 53 18.18 2.28 11.69
C GLY A 53 17.68 0.84 11.67
N LYS A 54 16.45 0.60 11.16
CA LYS A 54 15.92 -0.76 11.07
C LYS A 54 16.52 -1.53 9.90
N PRO A 55 16.60 -2.87 9.97
CA PRO A 55 17.13 -3.69 8.89
C PRO A 55 16.43 -3.43 7.56
N GLU A 56 17.17 -3.47 6.45
CA GLU A 56 16.65 -3.20 5.10
C GLU A 56 15.40 -4.02 4.78
N ARG A 57 15.40 -5.32 5.15
CA ARG A 57 14.24 -6.16 4.94
C ARG A 57 12.99 -5.64 5.66
N ARG A 58 13.15 -5.04 6.84
CA ARG A 58 12.05 -4.45 7.59
C ARG A 58 11.54 -3.16 6.95
N VAL A 59 12.44 -2.36 6.39
CA VAL A 59 12.10 -1.18 5.59
C VAL A 59 11.31 -1.57 4.35
N GLU A 60 11.75 -2.60 3.64
CA GLU A 60 11.06 -3.14 2.46
C GLU A 60 9.67 -3.68 2.80
N LEU A 61 9.55 -4.48 3.87
CA LEU A 61 8.26 -4.98 4.32
C LEU A 61 7.30 -3.86 4.73
N ALA A 62 7.79 -2.76 5.30
CA ALA A 62 6.96 -1.59 5.61
C ALA A 62 6.45 -0.88 4.35
N ARG A 63 7.29 -0.77 3.31
CA ARG A 63 6.85 -0.25 2.01
C ARG A 63 5.79 -1.14 1.39
N ILE A 64 5.97 -2.46 1.44
CA ILE A 64 4.98 -3.44 0.97
C ILE A 64 3.67 -3.28 1.75
N ALA A 65 3.74 -3.30 3.09
CA ALA A 65 2.58 -3.15 3.96
C ALA A 65 1.82 -1.86 3.69
N GLY A 66 2.52 -0.72 3.59
CA GLY A 66 1.88 0.57 3.30
C GLY A 66 1.18 0.62 1.94
N TRP A 67 1.73 -0.06 0.92
CA TRP A 67 1.11 -0.12 -0.41
C TRP A 67 -0.18 -0.94 -0.42
N VAL A 68 -0.23 -2.03 0.34
CA VAL A 68 -1.36 -2.96 0.34
C VAL A 68 -2.34 -2.74 1.48
N HIS A 69 -2.10 -1.80 2.41
CA HIS A 69 -2.85 -1.71 3.66
C HIS A 69 -4.37 -1.54 3.47
N ASP A 70 -4.78 -0.88 2.39
CA ASP A 70 -6.18 -0.56 2.10
C ASP A 70 -6.90 -1.57 1.20
N ILE A 71 -6.24 -2.61 0.69
CA ILE A 71 -6.87 -3.50 -0.32
C ILE A 71 -8.10 -4.25 0.20
N GLY A 72 -8.23 -4.43 1.53
CA GLY A 72 -9.39 -5.10 2.13
C GLY A 72 -10.70 -4.31 1.97
N ASN A 73 -10.59 -3.01 1.72
CA ASN A 73 -11.73 -2.11 1.58
C ASN A 73 -12.56 -2.36 0.32
N MET A 74 -12.02 -3.10 -0.67
CA MET A 74 -12.79 -3.54 -1.82
C MET A 74 -13.89 -4.55 -1.47
N VAL A 75 -13.78 -5.24 -0.32
CA VAL A 75 -14.74 -6.26 0.13
C VAL A 75 -15.51 -5.81 1.37
N ASN A 76 -14.82 -5.21 2.35
CA ASN A 76 -15.40 -5.00 3.67
C ASN A 76 -15.33 -3.53 4.08
N ARG A 77 -16.50 -2.91 4.25
CA ARG A 77 -16.71 -1.52 4.69
C ARG A 77 -18.01 -1.37 5.48
N LYS A 78 -18.50 -2.46 6.10
CA LYS A 78 -19.69 -2.42 6.98
C LYS A 78 -19.50 -1.45 8.13
#